data_AF-A0A961Q215-F1
#
_entry.id   AF-A0A961Q215-F1
#
_cell.length_a   1.000
_cell.length_b   1.000
_cell.length_c   1.000
_cell.angle_alpha   90.00
_cell.angle_beta   90.00
_cell.angle_gamma   90.00
#
_symmetry.space_group_name_H-M   'P 1'
#
loop_
_entity.id
_entity.type
_entity.pdbx_description
1 polymer ?
#
loop_
_entity_poly.entity_id
_entity_poly.type
_entity_poly.pdbx_seq_one_letter_code
_entity_poly.pdbx_strand_id
1 'polypeptide(L)'
;MKDPILNVKDLRVYYHTPSGPVKAVDGVSFTLHKGERFGLVGESGSGKTTAAFGILRLTKAPAHIEGGQVLLDGADLLTLSPNAMKKRRFAEISLIPQGAMNSLNPVLRIREQLTDVVKEHEVGLSNRALDERAGRLLEMVGLKR
;
A
#
# COMPACT_ATOMS: atom_id res chain seq x y z
N MET A 1 3.63 24.00 -12.22
CA MET A 1 4.15 23.07 -11.19
C MET A 1 3.36 21.78 -11.30
N LYS A 2 3.98 20.60 -11.15
CA LYS A 2 3.24 19.32 -11.25
C LYS A 2 2.38 19.14 -10.00
N ASP A 3 1.14 18.70 -10.17
CA ASP A 3 0.25 18.46 -9.03
C ASP A 3 0.81 17.31 -8.15
N PRO A 4 0.90 17.52 -6.82
CA PRO A 4 1.32 16.46 -5.90
C PRO A 4 0.27 15.35 -5.87
N ILE A 5 0.69 14.10 -6.03
CA ILE A 5 -0.19 12.93 -5.90
C ILE A 5 -0.17 12.37 -4.47
N LEU A 6 0.99 12.40 -3.81
CA LEU A 6 1.15 11.96 -2.43
C LEU A 6 1.94 13.02 -1.66
N ASN A 7 1.44 13.42 -0.50
CA ASN A 7 2.14 14.33 0.41
C ASN A 7 2.13 13.74 1.81
N VAL A 8 3.31 13.38 2.30
CA VAL A 8 3.55 12.85 3.64
C VAL A 8 4.13 13.97 4.48
N LYS A 9 3.51 14.26 5.63
CA LYS A 9 3.92 15.34 6.53
C LYS A 9 4.07 14.81 7.95
N ASP A 10 5.26 14.99 8.52
CA ASP A 10 5.58 14.67 9.92
C ASP A 10 5.08 13.27 10.34
N LEU A 11 5.18 12.29 9.45
CA LEU A 11 4.71 10.93 9.72
C LEU A 11 5.56 10.32 10.83
N ARG A 12 4.89 9.82 11.87
CA ARG A 12 5.51 9.16 13.02
C ARG A 12 4.90 7.78 13.21
N VAL A 13 5.75 6.76 13.26
CA VAL A 13 5.36 5.36 13.49
C VAL A 13 6.32 4.73 14.48
N TYR A 14 5.83 4.44 15.68
CA TYR A 14 6.64 3.90 16.77
C TYR A 14 6.21 2.47 17.12
N TYR A 15 7.18 1.64 17.49
CA TYR A 15 6.94 0.31 18.04
C TYR A 15 6.98 0.40 19.57
N HIS A 16 5.89 0.02 20.23
CA HIS A 16 5.80 0.06 21.68
C HIS A 16 6.41 -1.21 22.26
N THR A 17 7.48 -1.04 23.03
CA THR A 17 8.17 -2.15 23.70
C THR A 17 8.19 -1.92 25.21
N PRO A 18 8.41 -2.97 26.04
CA PRO A 18 8.52 -2.80 27.49
C PRO A 18 9.62 -1.84 27.94
N SER A 19 10.67 -1.69 27.14
CA SER A 19 11.79 -0.78 27.41
C SER A 19 11.55 0.66 26.93
N GLY A 20 10.37 0.94 26.35
CA GLY A 20 10.01 2.23 25.76
C GLY A 20 9.74 2.14 24.26
N PRO A 21 9.27 3.24 23.64
CA PRO A 21 8.95 3.27 22.22
C PRO A 21 10.23 3.28 21.36
N VAL A 22 10.32 2.35 20.41
CA VAL A 22 11.31 2.39 19.33
C VAL A 22 10.73 3.24 18.20
N LYS A 23 11.36 4.38 17.92
CA LYS A 23 10.91 5.32 16.89
C LYS A 23 11.40 4.92 15.51
N ALA A 24 10.72 3.98 14.86
CA ALA A 24 11.12 3.49 13.54
C ALA A 24 10.91 4.52 12.42
N VAL A 25 9.91 5.41 12.56
CA VAL A 25 9.70 6.57 11.69
C VAL A 25 9.42 7.76 12.61
N ASP A 26 10.25 8.80 12.56
CA ASP A 26 10.14 9.99 13.44
C ASP A 26 10.17 11.27 12.61
N GLY A 27 8.99 11.77 12.23
CA GLY A 27 8.82 13.07 11.57
C GLY A 27 9.15 13.09 10.07
N VAL A 28 8.96 11.98 9.36
CA VAL A 28 9.27 11.89 7.93
C VAL A 28 8.29 12.73 7.11
N SER A 29 8.84 13.59 6.25
CA SER A 29 8.07 14.44 5.33
C SER A 29 8.64 14.39 3.92
N PHE A 30 7.78 14.16 2.92
CA PHE A 30 8.15 14.25 1.50
C PHE A 30 6.90 14.39 0.62
N THR A 31 7.11 14.88 -0.60
CA THR A 31 6.05 15.00 -1.62
C THR A 31 6.44 14.21 -2.85
N LEU A 32 5.48 13.51 -3.44
CA LEU A 32 5.59 12.84 -4.72
C LEU A 32 4.64 13.50 -5.71
N HIS A 33 5.15 13.83 -6.90
CA HIS A 33 4.36 14.41 -7.98
C HIS A 33 3.87 13.35 -8.98
N LYS A 34 2.79 13.67 -9.71
CA LYS A 34 2.29 12.78 -10.78
C LYS A 34 3.40 12.47 -11.80
N GLY A 35 3.60 11.18 -12.08
CA GLY A 35 4.62 10.67 -13.01
C GLY A 35 6.05 10.65 -12.46
N GLU A 36 6.26 11.01 -11.20
CA GLU A 36 7.57 10.93 -10.55
C GLU A 36 7.87 9.51 -10.07
N ARG A 37 9.15 9.13 -10.15
CA ARG A 37 9.68 7.91 -9.52
C ARG A 37 10.49 8.34 -8.32
N PHE A 38 10.10 7.89 -7.14
CA PHE A 38 10.78 8.22 -5.90
C PHE A 38 11.42 6.98 -5.27
N GLY A 39 12.67 7.13 -4.84
CA GLY A 39 13.42 6.08 -4.16
C GLY A 39 13.65 6.43 -2.70
N LEU A 40 13.24 5.54 -1.80
CA LEU A 40 13.57 5.61 -0.37
C LEU A 40 14.68 4.59 -0.07
N VAL A 41 15.89 5.07 0.17
CA VAL A 41 17.09 4.25 0.40
C VAL A 41 17.59 4.37 1.83
N GLY A 42 18.27 3.33 2.31
CA GLY A 42 18.83 3.26 3.66
C GLY A 42 19.16 1.83 4.05
N GLU A 43 19.91 1.66 5.14
CA GLU A 43 20.35 0.36 5.64
C GLU A 43 19.21 -0.54 6.13
N SER A 44 19.47 -1.84 6.30
CA SER A 44 18.48 -2.74 6.92
C SER A 44 18.04 -2.20 8.30
N GLY A 45 16.74 -2.23 8.58
CA GLY A 45 16.21 -1.69 9.84
C GLY A 45 16.01 -0.17 9.91
N SER A 46 16.37 0.60 8.88
CA SER A 46 16.24 2.08 8.88
C SER A 46 14.79 2.63 8.78
N GLY A 47 13.77 1.80 8.98
CA GLY A 47 12.36 2.24 8.98
C GLY A 47 11.66 2.34 7.62
N LYS A 48 12.32 1.98 6.50
CA LYS A 48 11.72 2.09 5.14
C LYS A 48 10.39 1.34 4.99
N THR A 49 10.37 0.06 5.38
CA THR A 49 9.16 -0.77 5.32
C THR A 49 8.09 -0.22 6.28
N THR A 50 8.49 0.25 7.45
CA THR A 50 7.58 0.88 8.42
C THR A 50 6.95 2.15 7.86
N ALA A 51 7.71 2.99 7.15
CA ALA A 51 7.18 4.19 6.48
C ALA A 51 6.14 3.83 5.41
N ALA A 52 6.44 2.84 4.56
CA ALA A 52 5.49 2.34 3.56
C ALA A 52 4.19 1.80 4.20
N PHE A 53 4.31 1.05 5.30
CA PHE A 53 3.15 0.54 6.04
C PHE A 53 2.37 1.65 6.74
N GLY A 54 3.05 2.67 7.28
CA GLY A 54 2.43 3.85 7.89
C GLY A 54 1.57 4.62 6.88
N ILE A 55 2.13 4.91 5.70
CA ILE A 55 1.43 5.57 4.59
C ILE A 55 0.14 4.82 4.22
N LEU A 56 0.21 3.49 4.15
CA LEU A 56 -0.93 2.65 3.78
C LEU A 56 -1.80 2.21 4.96
N ARG A 57 -1.53 2.65 6.19
CA ARG A 57 -2.19 2.20 7.44
C ARG A 57 -2.22 0.68 7.62
N LEU A 58 -1.15 0.01 7.21
CA LEU A 58 -0.95 -1.43 7.36
C LEU A 58 -0.19 -1.79 8.64
N THR A 59 0.15 -0.80 9.47
CA THR A 59 0.77 -0.99 10.77
C THR A 59 -0.13 -1.83 11.70
N LYS A 60 0.46 -2.80 12.37
CA LYS A 60 -0.18 -3.63 13.39
C LYS A 60 0.63 -3.55 14.67
N ALA A 61 -0.01 -3.79 15.81
CA ALA A 61 0.69 -3.90 17.09
C ALA A 61 1.92 -4.83 16.97
N PRO A 62 3.08 -4.44 17.52
CA PRO A 62 3.28 -3.31 18.43
C PRO A 62 3.55 -1.96 17.75
N ALA A 63 3.42 -1.85 16.42
CA ALA A 63 3.57 -0.58 15.71
C ALA A 63 2.29 0.26 15.73
N HIS A 64 2.43 1.54 16.07
CA HIS A 64 1.36 2.53 16.09
C HIS A 64 1.76 3.77 15.30
N ILE A 65 0.80 4.34 14.56
CA ILE A 65 0.95 5.66 13.94
C ILE A 65 0.68 6.69 15.04
N GLU A 66 1.71 7.44 15.40
CA GLU A 66 1.66 8.40 16.51
C GLU A 66 1.21 9.79 16.07
N GLY A 67 1.35 10.09 14.78
CA GLY A 67 0.99 11.38 14.24
C GLY A 67 1.46 11.59 12.80
N GLY A 68 1.18 12.80 12.33
CA GLY A 68 1.45 13.23 10.96
C GLY A 68 0.19 13.21 10.08
N GLN A 69 0.42 13.40 8.79
CA GLN A 69 -0.63 13.47 7.77
C GLN A 69 -0.16 12.78 6.49
N VAL A 70 -1.06 12.04 5.83
CA VAL A 70 -0.77 11.37 4.56
C VAL A 70 -1.86 11.71 3.56
N LEU A 71 -1.61 12.68 2.68
CA LEU A 71 -2.56 13.13 1.67
C LEU A 71 -2.33 12.38 0.36
N LEU A 72 -3.32 11.61 -0.08
CA LEU A 72 -3.37 11.00 -1.41
C LEU A 72 -4.42 11.73 -2.25
N ASP A 73 -3.98 12.39 -3.33
CA ASP A 73 -4.83 13.22 -4.19
C ASP A 73 -5.72 14.20 -3.37
N GLY A 74 -5.13 14.79 -2.32
CA GLY A 74 -5.80 15.73 -1.42
C GLY A 74 -6.60 15.12 -0.26
N ALA A 75 -6.86 13.81 -0.26
CA ALA A 75 -7.56 13.12 0.83
C ALA A 75 -6.58 12.57 1.88
N ASP A 76 -6.79 12.90 3.15
CA ASP A 76 -5.98 12.40 4.25
C ASP A 76 -6.33 10.95 4.61
N LEU A 77 -5.42 10.03 4.30
CA LEU A 77 -5.60 8.60 4.52
C LEU A 77 -5.73 8.25 6.02
N LEU A 78 -5.08 9.01 6.91
CA LEU A 78 -5.02 8.71 8.35
C LEU A 78 -6.37 8.94 9.05
N THR A 79 -7.21 9.81 8.51
CA THR A 79 -8.53 10.14 9.06
C THR A 79 -9.68 9.35 8.44
N LEU A 80 -9.43 8.58 7.37
CA LEU A 80 -10.46 7.79 6.71
C LEU A 80 -11.06 6.72 7.63
N SER A 81 -12.35 6.46 7.47
CA SER A 81 -12.99 5.27 8.04
C SER A 81 -12.37 3.99 7.44
N PRO A 82 -12.45 2.83 8.12
CA PRO A 82 -11.93 1.57 7.59
C PRO A 82 -12.48 1.24 6.19
N ASN A 83 -13.77 1.49 5.95
CA ASN A 83 -14.41 1.25 4.65
C ASN A 83 -13.92 2.22 3.57
N ALA A 84 -13.72 3.50 3.91
CA ALA A 84 -13.17 4.47 2.97
C ALA A 84 -11.70 4.14 2.63
N MET A 85 -10.90 3.73 3.62
CA MET A 85 -9.53 3.30 3.40
C MET A 85 -9.46 2.05 2.51
N LYS A 86 -10.36 1.09 2.72
CA LYS A 86 -10.47 -0.12 1.88
C LYS A 86 -10.69 0.22 0.40
N LYS A 87 -11.53 1.20 0.10
CA LYS A 87 -11.80 1.64 -1.28
C LYS A 87 -10.60 2.31 -1.97
N ARG A 88 -9.69 2.93 -1.20
CA ARG A 88 -8.48 3.58 -1.73
C ARG A 88 -7.35 2.57 -1.98
N ARG A 89 -7.20 1.60 -1.07
CA ARG A 89 -6.23 0.50 -1.23
C ARG A 89 -6.57 -0.29 -2.49
N PHE A 90 -5.56 -0.79 -3.17
CA PHE A 90 -5.63 -1.48 -4.46
C PHE A 90 -6.05 -0.59 -5.65
N ALA A 91 -7.13 0.19 -5.51
CA ALA A 91 -7.67 1.01 -6.60
C ALA A 91 -6.81 2.26 -6.91
N GLU A 92 -6.32 2.96 -5.89
CA GLU A 92 -5.56 4.21 -6.05
C GLU A 92 -4.12 4.10 -5.58
N ILE A 93 -3.88 3.26 -4.56
CA ILE A 93 -2.55 3.00 -4.04
C ILE A 93 -2.39 1.51 -3.70
N SER A 94 -1.30 0.92 -4.18
CA SER A 94 -1.01 -0.51 -4.06
C SER A 94 0.40 -0.73 -3.53
N LEU A 95 0.60 -1.87 -2.86
CA LEU A 95 1.89 -2.27 -2.30
C LEU A 95 2.25 -3.67 -2.79
N ILE A 96 3.50 -3.80 -3.22
CA ILE A 96 4.16 -5.10 -3.41
C ILE A 96 5.13 -5.26 -2.22
N PRO A 97 4.81 -6.08 -1.21
CA PRO A 97 5.63 -6.18 -0.01
C PRO A 97 6.94 -6.94 -0.25
N GLN A 98 7.89 -6.79 0.68
CA GLN A 98 9.07 -7.65 0.73
C GLN A 98 8.64 -9.11 0.93
N GLY A 99 9.10 -10.01 0.06
CA GLY A 99 8.67 -11.41 0.07
C GLY A 99 7.25 -11.63 -0.47
N ALA A 100 6.80 -10.84 -1.46
CA ALA A 100 5.48 -10.95 -2.08
C ALA A 100 5.06 -12.37 -2.49
N MET A 101 6.01 -13.26 -2.79
CA MET A 101 5.73 -14.68 -3.06
C MET A 101 5.00 -15.37 -1.89
N ASN A 102 5.29 -14.99 -0.65
CA ASN A 102 4.65 -15.56 0.55
C ASN A 102 3.19 -15.11 0.70
N SER A 103 2.76 -14.09 -0.05
CA SER A 103 1.36 -13.65 -0.07
C SER A 103 0.50 -14.49 -1.02
N LEU A 104 1.10 -15.34 -1.85
CA LEU A 104 0.37 -16.25 -2.73
C LEU A 104 -0.01 -17.53 -1.98
N ASN A 105 -1.27 -17.91 -2.10
CA ASN A 105 -1.77 -19.19 -1.61
C ASN A 105 -1.44 -20.30 -2.61
N PRO A 106 -0.58 -21.29 -2.26
CA PRO A 106 -0.16 -22.33 -3.19
C PRO A 106 -1.27 -23.33 -3.57
N VAL A 107 -2.37 -23.38 -2.82
CA VAL A 107 -3.50 -24.27 -3.14
C VAL A 107 -4.50 -23.64 -4.12
N LEU A 108 -4.41 -22.34 -4.37
CA LEU A 108 -5.31 -21.61 -5.26
C LEU A 108 -4.65 -21.34 -6.61
N ARG A 109 -5.43 -21.39 -7.68
CA ARG A 109 -4.93 -21.03 -9.01
C ARG A 109 -4.62 -19.53 -9.07
N ILE A 110 -3.63 -19.15 -9.88
CA ILE A 110 -3.26 -17.72 -10.09
C ILE A 110 -4.48 -16.89 -10.49
N ARG A 111 -5.32 -17.42 -11.40
CA ARG A 111 -6.58 -16.78 -11.79
C ARG A 111 -7.49 -16.48 -10.60
N GLU A 112 -7.66 -17.43 -9.69
CA GLU A 112 -8.58 -17.27 -8.54
C GLU A 112 -8.08 -16.13 -7.65
N GLN A 113 -6.79 -16.12 -7.34
CA GLN A 113 -6.17 -15.10 -6.49
C GLN A 113 -6.18 -13.70 -7.15
N LEU A 114 -5.95 -13.63 -8.47
CA LEU A 114 -6.05 -12.36 -9.20
C LEU A 114 -7.48 -11.81 -9.23
N THR A 115 -8.45 -12.67 -9.52
CA THR A 115 -9.85 -12.25 -9.64
C THR A 115 -10.50 -11.96 -8.29
N ASP A 116 -10.03 -12.57 -7.19
CA ASP A 116 -10.53 -12.31 -5.84
C ASP A 116 -10.33 -10.84 -5.43
N VAL A 117 -9.12 -10.30 -5.67
CA VAL A 117 -8.82 -8.91 -5.36
C VAL A 117 -9.62 -7.94 -6.24
N VAL A 118 -9.82 -8.28 -7.51
CA VAL A 118 -10.64 -7.48 -8.43
C VAL A 118 -12.11 -7.49 -8.00
N LYS A 119 -12.67 -8.63 -7.61
CA LYS A 119 -14.07 -8.72 -7.13
C LYS A 119 -14.32 -7.85 -5.90
N GLU A 120 -13.33 -7.79 -5.00
CA GLU A 120 -13.42 -7.00 -3.78
C GLU A 120 -13.44 -5.48 -4.03
N HIS A 121 -12.78 -5.01 -5.10
CA HIS A 121 -12.63 -3.58 -5.37
C HIS A 121 -13.45 -3.08 -6.58
N GLU A 122 -13.79 -3.95 -7.53
CA GLU A 122 -14.56 -3.66 -8.75
C GLU A 122 -15.88 -4.45 -8.73
N VAL A 123 -16.89 -3.89 -8.06
CA VAL A 123 -18.22 -4.53 -7.88
C VAL A 123 -18.97 -4.60 -9.21
N GLY A 124 -19.54 -5.77 -9.52
CA GLY A 124 -20.49 -5.95 -10.63
C GLY A 124 -19.90 -6.48 -11.94
N LEU A 125 -18.63 -6.90 -11.95
CA LEU A 125 -18.03 -7.53 -13.14
C LEU A 125 -18.56 -8.93 -13.39
N SER A 126 -18.83 -9.25 -14.65
CA SER A 126 -19.14 -10.63 -15.08
C SER A 126 -17.90 -11.52 -14.99
N ASN A 127 -18.11 -12.84 -14.88
CA ASN A 127 -16.99 -13.80 -14.90
C ASN A 127 -16.11 -13.64 -16.14
N ARG A 128 -16.72 -13.36 -17.30
CA ARG A 128 -15.99 -13.09 -18.53
C ARG A 128 -15.11 -11.84 -18.43
N ALA A 129 -15.64 -10.75 -17.87
CA ALA A 129 -14.88 -9.51 -17.69
C ALA A 129 -13.69 -9.71 -16.73
N LEU A 130 -13.87 -10.51 -15.69
CA LEU A 130 -12.80 -10.89 -14.76
C LEU A 130 -11.70 -11.70 -15.47
N ASP A 131 -12.06 -12.65 -16.34
CA ASP A 131 -11.11 -13.48 -17.10
C ASP A 131 -10.32 -12.68 -18.13
N GLU A 132 -10.97 -11.70 -18.75
CA GLU A 132 -10.32 -10.76 -19.65
C GLU A 132 -9.38 -9.81 -18.89
N ARG A 133 -9.79 -9.34 -17.72
CA ARG A 133 -8.95 -8.49 -16.85
C ARG A 133 -7.72 -9.25 -16.35
N ALA A 134 -7.89 -10.47 -15.85
CA ALA A 134 -6.78 -11.30 -15.38
C ALA A 134 -5.78 -11.62 -16.51
N GLY A 135 -6.28 -11.96 -17.70
CA GLY A 135 -5.44 -12.18 -18.88
C GLY A 135 -4.59 -10.96 -19.24
N ARG A 136 -5.20 -9.78 -19.31
CA ARG A 136 -4.47 -8.52 -19.57
C ARG A 136 -3.38 -8.23 -18.54
N LEU A 137 -3.66 -8.47 -17.25
CA LEU A 137 -2.68 -8.24 -16.19
C LEU A 137 -1.47 -9.17 -16.29
N LEU A 138 -1.69 -10.44 -16.65
CA LEU A 138 -0.61 -11.41 -16.89
C LEU A 138 0.24 -11.02 -18.12
N GLU A 139 -0.41 -10.62 -19.21
CA GLU A 139 0.27 -10.16 -20.43
C GLU A 139 1.15 -8.93 -20.16
N MET A 140 0.69 -7.97 -19.35
CA MET A 140 1.46 -6.78 -18.97
C MET A 140 2.78 -7.11 -18.26
N VAL A 141 2.88 -8.27 -17.61
CA VAL A 141 4.10 -8.75 -16.94
C VAL A 141 4.79 -9.88 -17.71
N GLY A 142 4.40 -10.12 -18.96
CA GLY A 142 5.01 -11.11 -19.85
C GLY A 142 4.65 -12.57 -19.57
N LEU A 143 3.58 -12.83 -18.80
CA LEU A 143 3.08 -14.17 -18.52
C LEU A 143 1.99 -14.56 -19.51
N LYS A 144 2.03 -15.82 -19.98
CA LYS A 144 1.01 -16.36 -20.89
C LYS A 144 -0.26 -16.73 -20.13
N ARG A 145 -1.38 -16.65 -20.85
CA ARG A 145 -2.75 -16.87 -20.36
C ARG A 145 -3.02 -18.33 -20.00
#